data_AF-A0AA41L308-F1
#
_entry.id   AF-A0AA41L308-F1
#
_cell.length_a   1.000
_cell.length_b   1.000
_cell.length_c   1.000
_cell.angle_alpha   90.00
_cell.angle_beta   90.00
_cell.angle_gamma   90.00
#
_symmetry.space_group_name_H-M   'P 1'
#
loop_
_entity.id
_entity.type
_entity.pdbx_description
1 polymer ?
#
loop_
_entity_poly.entity_id
_entity_poly.type
_entity_poly.pdbx_seq_one_letter_code
_entity_poly.pdbx_strand_id
1 'polypeptide(L)'
;MEFLLIIIGVLAIGALYSLGVASAKPVPGSDFYKVSKDGRVLASGGPKVTALRPKVTPDGLMVKLRNGNRTGEFLVHELVAEAHLPNPSGLKWVRHKDGNPRNNKVENLAWSKEPEAPPVVASAPPPAPVASQTRYASPAARAAAAALAAAAAEAEARSAPAKTIGDALPGGAPQSPG
;
A
#
# COMPACT_ATOMS: atom_id res chain seq x y z
N MET A 1 -1.74 -32.77 48.71
CA MET A 1 -0.62 -32.85 47.73
C MET A 1 -0.74 -31.79 46.64
N GLU A 2 -1.93 -31.21 46.40
CA GLU A 2 -2.15 -30.10 45.44
C GLU A 2 -1.23 -28.88 45.59
N PHE A 3 -0.97 -28.39 46.82
CA PHE A 3 -0.18 -27.17 47.00
C PHE A 3 1.26 -27.30 46.49
N LEU A 4 1.85 -28.50 46.58
CA LEU A 4 3.19 -28.77 46.06
C LEU A 4 3.20 -28.70 44.52
N LEU A 5 2.15 -29.18 43.86
CA LEU A 5 2.01 -29.11 42.40
C LEU A 5 1.81 -27.66 41.92
N ILE A 6 1.07 -26.84 42.68
CA ILE A 6 0.91 -25.41 42.38
C ILE A 6 2.25 -24.68 42.53
N ILE A 7 3.00 -24.94 43.60
CA ILE A 7 4.32 -24.32 43.82
C ILE A 7 5.31 -24.73 42.73
N ILE A 8 5.37 -26.03 42.38
CA ILE A 8 6.20 -26.52 41.28
C ILE A 8 5.77 -25.88 39.96
N GLY A 9 4.46 -25.73 39.72
CA GLY A 9 3.92 -25.05 38.54
C GLY A 9 4.32 -23.58 38.45
N VAL A 10 4.19 -22.81 39.55
CA VAL A 10 4.59 -21.39 39.58
C VAL A 10 6.09 -21.23 39.43
N LEU A 11 6.90 -22.09 40.05
CA LEU A 11 8.35 -22.12 39.88
C LEU A 11 8.75 -22.51 38.46
N ALA A 12 8.07 -23.48 37.85
CA ALA A 12 8.30 -23.87 36.46
C ALA A 12 7.93 -22.74 35.49
N ILE A 13 6.81 -22.04 35.71
CA ILE A 13 6.43 -20.85 34.93
C ILE A 13 7.47 -19.74 35.09
N GLY A 14 7.94 -19.49 36.31
CA GLY A 14 9.00 -18.51 36.59
C GLY A 14 10.34 -18.87 35.93
N ALA A 15 10.73 -20.14 35.97
CA ALA A 15 11.91 -20.65 35.29
C ALA A 15 11.77 -20.54 33.77
N LEU A 16 10.61 -20.89 33.21
CA LEU A 16 10.33 -20.77 31.77
C LEU A 16 10.38 -19.30 31.32
N TYR A 17 9.88 -18.37 32.14
CA TYR A 17 10.03 -16.94 31.92
C TYR A 17 11.49 -16.48 31.98
N SER A 18 12.29 -17.04 32.89
CA SER A 18 13.71 -16.71 33.05
C SER A 18 14.57 -17.18 31.87
N LEU A 19 14.35 -18.41 31.37
CA LEU A 19 15.07 -18.93 30.20
C LEU A 19 14.80 -18.11 28.93
N GLY A 20 13.58 -17.59 28.75
CA GLY A 20 13.25 -16.74 27.61
C GLY A 20 13.97 -15.39 27.60
N VAL A 21 14.35 -14.86 28.76
CA VAL A 21 15.10 -13.59 28.90
C VAL A 21 16.59 -13.80 28.63
N ALA A 22 17.13 -15.00 28.85
CA ALA A 22 18.56 -15.30 28.73
C ALA A 22 19.11 -15.24 27.29
N SER A 23 18.26 -15.38 26.25
CA SER A 23 18.68 -15.32 24.84
C SER A 23 18.71 -13.91 24.24
N ALA A 24 18.57 -12.86 25.06
CA ALA A 24 18.58 -11.49 24.57
C ALA A 24 20.00 -11.01 24.25
N LYS A 25 20.24 -10.67 22.98
CA LYS A 25 21.52 -10.10 22.51
C LYS A 25 21.54 -8.59 22.73
N PRO A 26 22.70 -7.98 23.02
CA PRO A 26 22.80 -6.53 23.12
C PRO A 26 22.46 -5.87 21.79
N VAL A 27 21.79 -4.71 21.85
CA VAL A 27 21.48 -3.93 20.66
C VAL A 27 22.75 -3.24 20.15
N PRO A 28 23.07 -3.32 18.85
CA PRO A 28 24.20 -2.61 18.27
C PRO A 28 24.08 -1.10 18.50
N GLY A 29 25.05 -0.53 19.23
CA GLY A 29 25.09 0.90 19.56
C GLY A 29 24.48 1.29 20.91
N SER A 30 24.00 0.33 21.71
CA SER A 30 23.57 0.59 23.09
C SER A 30 23.76 -0.61 24.02
N ASP A 31 24.59 -0.46 25.05
CA ASP A 31 24.79 -1.49 26.10
C ASP A 31 23.61 -1.58 27.09
N PHE A 32 22.75 -0.56 27.11
CA PHE A 32 21.60 -0.46 28.01
C PHE A 32 20.37 -1.22 27.54
N TYR A 33 20.37 -1.74 26.30
CA TYR A 33 19.24 -2.43 25.71
C TYR A 33 19.65 -3.78 25.11
N LYS A 34 18.77 -4.77 25.26
CA LYS A 34 18.91 -6.11 24.71
C LYS A 34 17.66 -6.48 23.93
N VAL A 35 17.81 -7.30 22.89
CA VAL A 35 16.71 -7.76 22.04
C VAL A 35 16.67 -9.28 22.05
N SER A 36 15.51 -9.84 22.41
CA SER A 36 15.25 -11.28 22.32
C SER A 36 14.91 -11.70 20.89
N LYS A 37 15.10 -13.00 20.60
CA LYS A 37 14.73 -13.63 19.32
C LYS A 37 13.23 -13.52 19.02
N ASP A 38 12.41 -13.40 20.06
CA ASP A 38 10.95 -13.26 19.94
C ASP A 38 10.48 -11.85 19.54
N GLY A 39 11.39 -10.90 19.39
CA GLY A 39 11.04 -9.50 19.12
C GLY A 39 10.73 -8.68 20.37
N ARG A 40 11.19 -9.12 21.55
CA ARG A 40 11.08 -8.34 22.79
C ARG A 40 12.32 -7.48 22.99
N VAL A 41 12.13 -6.17 23.16
CA VAL A 41 13.20 -5.23 23.53
C VAL A 41 13.19 -5.07 25.05
N LEU A 42 14.34 -5.29 25.68
CA LEU A 42 14.55 -5.27 27.12
C LEU A 42 15.53 -4.14 27.46
N ALA A 43 15.17 -3.28 28.39
CA ALA A 43 16.10 -2.35 29.01
C ALA A 43 16.87 -3.08 30.13
N SER A 44 18.19 -3.19 30.02
CA SER A 44 19.10 -3.76 31.02
C SER A 44 19.96 -2.70 31.73
N GLY A 45 19.69 -1.42 31.51
CA GLY A 45 20.47 -0.33 32.11
C GLY A 45 20.22 -0.05 33.59
N GLY A 46 19.23 -0.69 34.21
CA GLY A 46 18.90 -0.53 35.62
C GLY A 46 19.06 -1.83 36.40
N PRO A 47 18.82 -1.81 37.73
CA PRO A 47 18.91 -2.99 38.59
C PRO A 47 17.92 -4.12 38.21
N LYS A 48 16.91 -3.80 37.39
CA LYS A 48 15.92 -4.76 36.89
C LYS A 48 15.82 -4.69 35.36
N VAL A 49 15.96 -5.85 34.71
CA VAL A 49 15.69 -5.99 33.28
C VAL A 49 14.19 -5.82 33.03
N THR A 50 13.82 -4.82 32.25
CA THR A 50 12.41 -4.45 32.02
C THR A 50 12.10 -4.46 30.53
N ALA A 51 11.04 -5.16 30.12
CA ALA A 51 10.59 -5.12 28.74
C ALA A 51 10.01 -3.75 28.39
N LEU A 52 10.50 -3.15 27.30
CA LEU A 52 9.93 -1.92 26.78
C LEU A 52 8.57 -2.20 26.15
N ARG A 53 7.65 -1.23 26.28
CA ARG A 53 6.35 -1.26 25.62
C ARG A 53 6.48 -0.63 24.24
N PRO A 54 6.41 -1.41 23.15
CA PRO A 54 6.39 -0.83 21.81
C PRO A 54 5.07 -0.12 21.54
N LYS A 55 5.14 0.94 20.74
CA LYS A 55 3.98 1.60 20.14
C LYS A 55 3.61 0.85 18.87
N VAL A 56 2.30 0.62 18.69
CA VAL A 56 1.77 0.03 17.45
C VAL A 56 1.56 1.15 16.44
N THR A 57 2.22 1.03 15.29
CA THR A 57 2.18 1.96 14.15
C THR A 57 1.73 1.17 12.91
N PRO A 58 1.19 1.80 11.85
CA PRO A 58 0.87 1.09 10.60
C PRO A 58 2.04 0.31 10.01
N ASP A 59 3.26 0.85 10.13
CA ASP A 59 4.51 0.22 9.67
C ASP A 59 5.03 -0.89 10.61
N GLY A 60 4.38 -1.08 11.77
CA GLY A 60 4.69 -2.14 12.72
C GLY A 60 4.94 -1.69 14.15
N LEU A 61 5.70 -2.48 14.90
CA LEU A 61 6.03 -2.17 16.30
C LEU A 61 7.25 -1.24 16.36
N MET A 62 7.09 -0.11 17.05
CA MET A 62 8.13 0.90 17.22
C MET A 62 8.50 1.06 18.69
N VAL A 63 9.79 1.20 18.99
CA VAL A 63 10.30 1.45 20.34
C VAL A 63 11.12 2.73 20.36
N LYS A 64 11.03 3.45 21.50
CA LYS A 64 11.84 4.65 21.72
C LYS A 64 12.99 4.32 22.64
N LEU A 65 14.20 4.43 22.13
CA LEU A 65 15.44 4.29 22.91
C LEU A 65 15.83 5.68 23.43
N ARG A 66 16.06 5.79 24.73
CA ARG A 66 16.39 7.06 25.40
C ARG A 66 17.80 7.10 25.97
N ASN A 67 18.48 5.96 26.08
CA ASN A 67 19.77 5.84 26.76
C ASN A 67 20.84 5.22 25.84
N GLY A 68 22.07 5.75 25.87
CA GLY A 68 23.21 5.24 25.10
C GLY A 68 23.54 6.07 23.87
N ASN A 69 24.41 5.55 22.99
CA ASN A 69 24.84 6.23 21.77
C ASN A 69 23.77 6.25 20.66
N ARG A 70 22.73 5.41 20.78
CA ARG A 70 21.64 5.29 19.81
C ARG A 70 20.33 5.68 20.48
N THR A 71 19.95 6.96 20.33
CA THR A 71 18.70 7.53 20.86
C THR A 71 17.76 7.90 19.72
N GLY A 72 16.48 7.60 19.87
CA GLY A 72 15.50 7.84 18.82
C GLY A 72 14.36 6.83 18.81
N GLU A 73 13.60 6.86 17.72
CA GLU A 73 12.50 5.94 17.46
C GLU A 73 12.96 4.92 16.42
N PHE A 74 12.87 3.64 16.77
CA PHE A 74 13.38 2.54 15.98
C PHE A 74 12.31 1.46 15.83
N LEU A 75 12.31 0.78 14.69
CA LEU A 75 11.42 -0.34 14.43
C LEU A 75 11.95 -1.61 15.10
N VAL A 76 11.07 -2.35 15.76
CA VAL A 76 11.45 -3.56 16.50
C VAL A 76 12.04 -4.61 15.58
N HIS A 77 11.46 -4.81 14.39
CA HIS A 77 11.97 -5.79 13.44
C HIS A 77 13.38 -5.47 12.94
N GLU A 78 13.73 -4.20 12.75
CA GLU A 78 15.07 -3.78 12.36
C GLU A 78 16.08 -4.11 13.46
N LEU A 79 15.78 -3.76 14.71
CA LEU A 79 16.64 -4.05 15.86
C LEU A 79 16.87 -5.55 16.04
N VAL A 80 15.83 -6.35 15.84
CA VAL A 80 15.91 -7.81 15.92
C VAL A 80 16.77 -8.37 14.80
N ALA A 81 16.58 -7.89 13.57
CA ALA A 81 17.36 -8.33 12.42
C ALA A 81 18.84 -7.96 12.58
N GLU A 82 19.15 -6.72 12.95
CA GLU A 82 20.53 -6.28 13.18
C GLU A 82 21.24 -7.09 14.28
N ALA A 83 20.53 -7.44 15.37
CA ALA A 83 21.12 -8.15 16.49
C ALA A 83 21.29 -9.66 16.24
N HIS A 84 20.35 -10.29 15.52
CA HIS A 84 20.28 -11.75 15.40
C HIS A 84 20.62 -12.29 14.02
N LEU A 85 20.36 -11.55 12.94
CA LEU A 85 20.67 -11.98 11.58
C LEU A 85 21.96 -11.29 11.11
N PRO A 86 23.04 -12.04 10.85
CA PRO A 86 24.21 -11.47 10.18
C PRO A 86 23.79 -10.96 8.79
N ASN A 87 24.26 -9.77 8.43
CA ASN A 87 23.95 -9.13 7.16
C ASN A 87 25.21 -9.07 6.28
N PRO A 88 25.63 -10.19 5.66
CA PRO A 88 26.83 -10.23 4.84
C PRO A 88 26.70 -9.37 3.56
N SER A 89 25.47 -9.10 3.13
CA SER A 89 25.16 -8.39 1.90
C SER A 89 24.90 -6.89 2.10
N GLY A 90 25.01 -6.38 3.34
CA GLY A 90 24.79 -4.95 3.65
C GLY A 90 23.38 -4.44 3.32
N LEU A 91 22.37 -5.32 3.37
CA LEU A 91 20.98 -5.01 3.02
C LEU A 91 20.35 -4.09 4.05
N LYS A 92 19.68 -3.03 3.60
CA LYS A 92 19.11 -2.03 4.51
C LYS A 92 17.69 -2.38 4.98
N TRP A 93 16.95 -3.18 4.20
CA TRP A 93 15.54 -3.44 4.45
C TRP A 93 15.31 -4.82 5.05
N VAL A 94 14.36 -4.90 5.98
CA VAL A 94 13.91 -6.13 6.61
C VAL A 94 12.46 -6.33 6.25
N ARG A 95 12.10 -7.53 5.80
CA ARG A 95 10.72 -7.89 5.44
C ARG A 95 10.18 -8.97 6.37
N HIS A 96 8.87 -8.98 6.57
CA HIS A 96 8.17 -10.06 7.27
C HIS A 96 7.74 -11.13 6.26
N LYS A 97 8.10 -12.40 6.51
CA LYS A 97 7.74 -13.51 5.61
C LYS A 97 6.22 -13.76 5.59
N ASP A 98 5.59 -13.60 6.74
CA ASP A 98 4.15 -13.77 6.97
C ASP A 98 3.31 -12.52 6.60
N GLY A 99 3.95 -11.41 6.23
CA GLY A 99 3.26 -10.12 5.98
C GLY A 99 2.60 -9.50 7.21
N ASN A 100 2.80 -10.07 8.40
CA ASN A 100 2.26 -9.55 9.65
C ASN A 100 3.32 -8.71 10.41
N PRO A 101 3.17 -7.38 10.48
CA PRO A 101 4.16 -6.49 11.10
C PRO A 101 4.21 -6.58 12.64
N ARG A 102 3.29 -7.34 13.26
CA ARG A 102 3.30 -7.63 14.71
C ARG A 102 4.16 -8.85 15.05
N ASN A 103 4.41 -9.73 14.09
CA ASN A 103 5.16 -10.97 14.30
C ASN A 103 6.66 -10.72 14.07
N ASN A 104 7.32 -10.13 15.08
CA ASN A 104 8.73 -9.70 15.00
C ASN A 104 9.73 -10.79 15.42
N LYS A 105 9.36 -12.06 15.29
CA LYS A 105 10.26 -13.17 15.56
C LYS A 105 11.36 -13.23 14.51
N VAL A 106 12.59 -13.50 14.95
CA VAL A 106 13.78 -13.68 14.08
C VAL A 106 13.51 -14.61 12.89
N GLU A 107 12.79 -15.72 13.10
CA GLU A 107 12.45 -16.70 12.06
C GLU A 107 11.53 -16.14 10.96
N ASN A 108 10.67 -15.18 11.33
CA ASN A 108 9.73 -14.51 10.43
C ASN A 108 10.35 -13.31 9.70
N LEU A 109 11.57 -12.91 10.06
CA LEU A 109 12.27 -11.77 9.46
C LEU A 109 13.27 -12.27 8.40
N ALA A 110 13.42 -11.50 7.33
CA ALA A 110 14.44 -11.72 6.32
C ALA A 110 14.98 -10.39 5.79
N TRP A 111 16.28 -10.33 5.53
CA TRP A 111 16.89 -9.20 4.84
C TRP A 111 16.45 -9.15 3.37
N SER A 112 16.14 -7.95 2.87
CA SER A 112 15.70 -7.68 1.49
C SER A 112 16.56 -6.58 0.85
N LYS A 113 16.80 -6.70 -0.46
CA LYS A 113 17.48 -5.66 -1.26
C LYS A 113 16.56 -4.52 -1.66
N GLU A 114 15.25 -4.76 -1.66
CA GLU A 114 14.24 -3.81 -2.10
C GLU A 114 13.34 -3.48 -0.90
N PRO A 115 12.93 -2.22 -0.73
CA PRO A 115 11.86 -1.87 0.21
C PRO A 115 10.63 -2.72 -0.11
N GLU A 116 9.94 -3.21 0.91
CA GLU A 116 8.74 -4.02 0.76
C GLU A 116 7.71 -3.23 -0.06
N ALA A 117 7.54 -3.62 -1.34
CA ALA A 117 6.44 -3.14 -2.15
C ALA A 117 5.14 -3.68 -1.54
N PRO A 118 4.06 -2.87 -1.46
CA PRO A 118 2.77 -3.35 -0.98
C PRO A 118 2.40 -4.62 -1.74
N PRO A 119 1.76 -5.61 -1.08
CA PRO A 119 1.53 -6.92 -1.66
C PRO A 119 0.89 -6.74 -3.04
N VAL A 120 1.62 -7.14 -4.07
CA VAL A 120 1.10 -7.26 -5.42
C VAL A 120 -0.04 -8.28 -5.35
N VAL A 121 -1.27 -7.77 -5.23
CA VAL A 121 -2.50 -8.52 -5.41
C VAL A 121 -2.50 -9.08 -6.83
N ALA A 122 -1.91 -10.25 -7.00
CA ALA A 122 -2.00 -11.04 -8.21
C ALA A 122 -3.41 -11.64 -8.32
N SER A 123 -4.42 -10.82 -8.64
CA SER A 123 -5.65 -11.22 -9.36
C SER A 123 -6.68 -10.09 -9.55
N ALA A 124 -6.28 -8.83 -9.75
CA ALA A 124 -7.18 -7.87 -10.39
C ALA A 124 -6.66 -7.63 -11.81
N PRO A 125 -7.44 -7.92 -12.88
CA PRO A 125 -7.06 -7.45 -14.21
C PRO A 125 -6.84 -5.93 -14.13
N PRO A 126 -5.92 -5.38 -14.95
CA PRO A 126 -5.63 -3.94 -14.90
C PRO A 126 -6.95 -3.17 -14.91
N PRO A 127 -7.14 -2.16 -14.04
CA PRO A 127 -8.34 -1.36 -14.12
C PRO A 127 -8.44 -0.88 -15.57
N ALA A 128 -9.54 -1.25 -16.24
CA ALA A 128 -9.84 -0.80 -17.58
C ALA A 128 -9.49 0.69 -17.67
N PRO A 129 -8.87 1.17 -18.77
CA PRO A 129 -8.34 2.53 -18.86
C PRO A 129 -9.39 3.47 -18.31
N VAL A 130 -9.06 4.10 -17.18
CA VAL A 130 -9.91 5.07 -16.50
C VAL A 130 -10.33 6.06 -17.58
N ALA A 131 -11.61 6.00 -17.94
CA ALA A 131 -12.19 6.91 -18.91
C ALA A 131 -11.87 8.32 -18.38
N SER A 132 -11.05 9.02 -19.14
CA SER A 132 -10.62 10.38 -18.92
C SER A 132 -11.81 11.21 -18.42
N GLN A 133 -11.60 11.89 -17.30
CA GLN A 133 -12.58 12.78 -16.68
C GLN A 133 -12.86 13.99 -17.60
N THR A 134 -13.60 13.78 -18.67
CA THR A 134 -14.15 14.85 -19.50
C THR A 134 -15.65 14.70 -19.49
N ARG A 135 -16.29 15.11 -18.40
CA ARG A 135 -17.71 15.50 -18.39
C ARG A 135 -18.10 16.31 -17.15
N TYR A 136 -17.35 17.35 -16.82
CA TYR A 136 -17.90 18.51 -16.12
C TYR A 136 -17.94 19.71 -17.07
N ALA A 137 -18.77 19.61 -18.12
CA ALA A 137 -19.25 20.81 -18.78
C ALA A 137 -20.39 21.38 -17.91
N SER A 138 -20.20 22.60 -17.41
CA SER A 138 -21.20 23.26 -16.58
C SER A 138 -22.53 23.44 -17.35
N PRO A 139 -23.68 23.63 -16.66
CA PRO A 139 -24.96 23.88 -17.32
C PRO A 139 -24.92 25.03 -18.33
N ALA A 140 -24.08 26.05 -18.09
CA ALA A 140 -23.87 27.17 -19.00
C ALA A 140 -23.23 26.73 -20.34
N ALA A 141 -22.29 25.78 -20.31
CA ALA A 141 -21.64 25.25 -21.50
C ALA A 141 -22.60 24.38 -22.35
N ARG A 142 -23.56 23.68 -21.72
CA ARG A 142 -24.63 22.98 -22.45
C ARG A 142 -25.63 23.93 -23.09
N ALA A 143 -25.97 25.04 -22.43
CA ALA A 143 -26.89 26.04 -22.99
C ALA A 143 -26.29 26.74 -24.23
N ALA A 144 -24.99 27.04 -24.22
CA ALA A 144 -24.32 27.63 -25.37
C ALA A 144 -24.24 26.68 -26.58
N ALA A 145 -24.00 25.38 -26.36
CA ALA A 145 -23.95 24.38 -27.43
C ALA A 145 -25.33 24.12 -28.07
N ALA A 146 -26.42 24.14 -27.26
CA ALA A 146 -27.78 23.98 -27.77
C ALA A 146 -28.23 25.18 -28.63
N ALA A 147 -27.82 26.41 -28.28
CA ALA A 147 -28.10 27.59 -29.08
C ALA A 147 -27.39 27.55 -30.45
N LEU A 148 -26.17 27.00 -30.52
CA LEU A 148 -25.44 26.87 -31.79
C LEU A 148 -26.05 25.81 -32.71
N ALA A 149 -26.59 24.72 -32.15
CA ALA A 149 -27.26 23.68 -32.93
C ALA A 149 -28.63 24.12 -33.48
N ALA A 150 -29.36 24.98 -32.75
CA ALA A 150 -30.60 25.58 -33.27
C ALA A 150 -30.33 26.52 -34.46
N ALA A 151 -29.23 27.27 -34.45
CA ALA A 151 -28.84 28.13 -35.58
C ALA A 151 -28.39 27.33 -36.83
N ALA A 152 -27.84 26.14 -36.66
CA ALA A 152 -27.43 25.29 -37.77
C ALA A 152 -28.62 24.62 -38.49
N ALA A 153 -29.71 24.32 -37.76
CA ALA A 153 -30.92 23.74 -38.36
C ALA A 153 -31.71 24.74 -39.21
N GLU A 154 -31.55 26.05 -38.99
CA GLU A 154 -32.22 27.10 -39.76
C GLU A 154 -31.49 27.44 -41.08
N ALA A 155 -30.22 27.06 -41.21
CA ALA A 155 -29.42 27.29 -42.43
C ALA A 155 -29.63 26.22 -43.52
N GLU A 156 -29.97 24.99 -43.13
CA GLU A 156 -30.15 23.86 -44.07
C GLU A 156 -31.55 23.80 -44.71
N ALA A 157 -32.42 24.79 -44.45
CA ALA A 157 -33.74 24.90 -45.06
C ALA A 157 -33.79 25.86 -46.28
N ARG A 158 -32.67 26.49 -46.69
CA ARG A 158 -32.63 27.49 -47.78
C ARG A 158 -32.00 27.04 -49.09
N SER A 159 -31.58 25.78 -49.24
CA SER A 159 -30.97 25.29 -50.50
C SER A 159 -31.77 24.17 -51.15
N ALA A 160 -33.02 24.44 -51.50
CA ALA A 160 -33.77 23.66 -52.49
C ALA A 160 -34.13 24.59 -53.67
N PRO A 161 -33.58 24.41 -54.88
CA PRO A 161 -34.00 25.18 -56.04
C PRO A 161 -35.37 24.69 -56.55
N ALA A 162 -36.19 25.68 -56.87
CA ALA A 162 -37.60 25.58 -57.17
C ALA A 162 -37.91 24.90 -58.52
N LYS A 163 -39.10 24.31 -58.54
CA LYS A 163 -39.82 23.76 -59.68
C LYS A 163 -40.24 24.92 -60.63
N THR A 164 -39.94 24.83 -61.92
CA THR A 164 -40.61 25.64 -62.96
C THR A 164 -41.49 24.72 -63.80
N ILE A 165 -42.76 25.11 -63.91
CA ILE A 165 -43.86 24.49 -64.66
C ILE A 165 -44.08 25.28 -65.95
N GLY A 166 -44.52 24.61 -67.03
CA GLY A 166 -45.02 25.18 -68.29
C GLY A 166 -44.08 24.90 -69.46
N ASP A 167 -44.49 24.52 -70.67
CA ASP A 167 -45.81 24.57 -71.31
C ASP A 167 -45.73 23.80 -72.67
N ALA A 168 -46.90 23.42 -73.20
CA ALA A 168 -47.22 23.20 -74.62
C ALA A 168 -46.53 22.11 -75.51
N LEU A 169 -47.39 21.19 -76.01
CA LEU A 169 -47.36 20.52 -77.33
C LEU A 169 -47.35 21.56 -78.50
N PRO A 170 -47.23 21.21 -79.82
CA PRO A 170 -47.10 19.89 -80.48
C PRO A 170 -46.01 19.81 -81.60
N GLY A 171 -45.81 18.62 -82.18
CA GLY A 171 -45.59 18.47 -83.62
C GLY A 171 -44.21 17.98 -84.08
N GLY A 172 -44.24 16.99 -85.00
CA GLY A 172 -43.15 16.74 -85.95
C GLY A 172 -42.40 15.42 -85.80
N ALA A 173 -42.79 14.42 -86.60
CA ALA A 173 -41.86 13.44 -87.20
C ALA A 173 -40.75 14.18 -88.01
N PRO A 174 -39.64 13.57 -88.52
CA PRO A 174 -39.49 12.16 -88.92
C PRO A 174 -38.08 11.49 -88.79
N GLN A 175 -38.05 10.16 -89.03
CA GLN A 175 -37.05 9.35 -89.78
C GLN A 175 -35.56 9.17 -89.30
N SER A 176 -35.16 7.88 -89.22
CA SER A 176 -33.90 7.16 -89.60
C SER A 176 -32.67 7.93 -90.15
N PRO A 177 -31.42 7.35 -90.18
CA PRO A 177 -31.11 5.92 -90.38
C PRO A 177 -29.93 5.32 -89.57
N GLY A 178 -29.87 3.99 -89.53
CA GLY A 178 -28.73 3.18 -89.07
C GLY A 178 -28.99 1.70 -89.34
#